data_AF-A0A9D6HTI2-F1
#
_entry.id   AF-A0A9D6HTI2-F1
#
_cell.length_a   1.000
_cell.length_b   1.000
_cell.length_c   1.000
_cell.angle_alpha   90.00
_cell.angle_beta   90.00
_cell.angle_gamma   90.00
#
_symmetry.space_group_name_H-M   'P 1'
#
loop_
_entity.id
_entity.type
_entity.pdbx_description
1 polymer ?
#
loop_
_entity_poly.entity_id
_entity_poly.type
_entity_poly.pdbx_seq_one_letter_code
_entity_poly.pdbx_strand_id
1 'polypeptide(L)'
;MIFSYNLLQSFFSRKLPKPDKLAELLTLHSFEVSEVKKIKSDYVLDMDVLPNRAGDCFSHAGIAREIAAITTYKILDTKYKLLEDKKSSAKDFVSVEVRSQSYCPRYTARVISDIKVGSSPKWLRDRLEVCGLNSINNVVDVANYVMLETGQPLHAFDYEKLDG
;
A
#
# COMPACT_ATOMS: atom_id res chain seq x y z
N MET A 1 -9.88 7.62 7.36
CA MET A 1 -9.06 6.50 6.81
C MET A 1 -7.93 6.27 7.79
N ILE A 2 -7.66 5.00 8.10
CA ILE A 2 -6.70 4.63 9.14
C ILE A 2 -5.30 4.46 8.53
N PHE A 3 -4.33 5.22 9.04
CA PHE A 3 -2.92 5.14 8.64
C PHE A 3 -2.04 4.65 9.79
N SER A 4 -1.22 3.62 9.53
CA SER A 4 -0.21 3.11 10.45
C SER A 4 0.98 4.06 10.54
N TYR A 5 1.29 4.53 11.74
CA TYR A 5 2.47 5.36 12.01
C TYR A 5 3.76 4.61 11.70
N ASN A 6 3.87 3.32 12.07
CA ASN A 6 5.06 2.52 11.77
C ASN A 6 5.26 2.32 10.26
N LEU A 7 4.17 2.18 9.50
CA LEU A 7 4.26 2.12 8.03
C LEU A 7 4.68 3.48 7.46
N LEU A 8 4.11 4.59 7.93
CA LEU A 8 4.55 5.93 7.54
C LEU A 8 6.04 6.16 7.86
N GLN A 9 6.50 5.75 9.04
CA GLN A 9 7.90 5.84 9.44
C GLN A 9 8.83 5.06 8.52
N SER A 10 8.37 3.96 7.91
CA SER A 10 9.20 3.15 7.00
C SER A 10 9.62 3.89 5.72
N PHE A 11 8.92 4.96 5.36
CA PHE A 11 9.28 5.84 4.24
C PHE A 11 10.41 6.82 4.57
N PHE A 12 10.88 6.91 5.83
CA PHE A 12 11.87 7.89 6.26
C PHE A 12 13.01 7.25 7.05
N SER A 13 14.25 7.61 6.74
CA SER A 13 15.41 7.28 7.61
C SER A 13 15.41 8.11 8.89
N ARG A 14 14.92 9.35 8.81
CA ARG A 14 14.76 10.23 9.96
C ARG A 14 13.51 9.82 10.74
N LYS A 15 13.64 9.81 12.07
CA LYS A 15 12.50 9.59 12.96
C LYS A 15 11.46 10.70 12.77
N LEU A 16 10.22 10.30 12.48
CA LEU A 16 9.08 11.20 12.39
C LEU A 16 8.80 11.87 13.75
N PRO A 17 8.13 13.04 13.75
CA PRO A 17 7.56 13.62 14.96
C PRO A 17 6.71 12.59 15.70
N LYS A 18 6.60 12.71 17.03
CA LYS A 18 5.72 11.84 17.82
C LYS A 18 4.29 11.84 17.24
N PRO A 19 3.52 10.75 17.35
CA PRO A 19 2.20 10.61 16.73
C PRO A 19 1.28 11.82 16.94
N ASP A 20 1.14 12.31 18.18
CA ASP A 20 0.30 13.47 18.49
C ASP A 20 0.78 14.74 17.78
N LYS A 21 2.10 14.95 17.74
CA LYS A 21 2.69 16.11 17.06
C LYS A 21 2.58 16.02 15.55
N LEU A 22 2.70 14.80 15.00
CA LEU A 22 2.49 14.55 13.58
C LEU A 22 1.03 14.81 13.19
N ALA A 23 0.08 14.37 14.03
CA ALA A 23 -1.34 14.65 13.82
C ALA A 23 -1.64 16.15 13.83
N GLU A 24 -1.12 16.91 14.81
CA GLU A 24 -1.24 18.37 14.82
C GLU A 24 -0.72 19.01 13.52
N LEU A 25 0.46 18.58 13.04
CA LEU A 25 1.05 19.10 11.82
C LEU A 25 0.16 18.79 10.59
N LEU A 26 -0.35 17.56 10.48
CA LEU A 26 -1.22 17.18 9.39
C LEU A 26 -2.55 17.94 9.41
N THR A 27 -3.15 18.13 10.59
CA THR A 27 -4.36 18.94 10.77
C THR A 27 -4.17 20.40 10.39
N LEU A 28 -3.02 20.99 10.71
CA LEU A 28 -2.73 22.39 10.39
C LEU A 28 -2.48 22.65 8.90
N HIS A 29 -2.03 21.64 8.16
CA HIS A 29 -1.54 21.84 6.79
C HIS A 29 -2.38 21.17 5.71
N SER A 30 -3.04 20.04 5.99
CA SER A 30 -3.50 19.13 4.93
C SER A 30 -4.83 18.44 5.20
N PHE A 31 -4.96 17.74 6.33
CA PHE A 31 -6.07 16.80 6.60
C PHE A 31 -6.45 16.80 8.06
N GLU A 32 -7.74 16.79 8.35
CA GLU A 32 -8.23 16.61 9.72
C GLU A 32 -7.86 15.21 10.23
N VAL A 33 -7.10 15.16 11.33
CA VAL A 33 -6.83 13.92 12.06
C VAL A 33 -7.82 13.81 13.21
N SER A 34 -8.81 12.95 13.03
CA SER A 34 -9.95 12.78 13.93
C SER A 34 -9.57 12.03 15.22
N GLU A 35 -8.66 11.05 15.12
CA GLU A 35 -8.17 10.28 16.28
C GLU A 35 -6.71 9.84 16.09
N VAL A 36 -5.95 9.83 17.20
CA VAL A 36 -4.67 9.11 17.30
C VAL A 36 -4.81 8.01 18.34
N LYS A 37 -4.72 6.76 17.91
CA LYS A 37 -4.95 5.60 18.78
C LYS A 37 -3.75 4.67 18.80
N LYS A 38 -3.39 4.20 20.00
CA LYS A 38 -2.38 3.14 20.14
C LYS A 38 -3.05 1.77 19.96
N ILE A 39 -2.59 0.99 18.99
CA ILE A 39 -3.05 -0.38 18.74
C ILE A 39 -1.84 -1.30 18.78
N LYS A 40 -1.81 -2.22 19.76
CA LYS A 40 -0.66 -3.10 20.05
C LYS A 40 0.63 -2.27 20.21
N SER A 41 1.59 -2.44 19.30
CA SER A 41 2.89 -1.76 19.25
C SER A 41 2.95 -0.63 18.22
N ASP A 42 1.83 -0.25 17.63
CA ASP A 42 1.73 0.83 16.63
C ASP A 42 0.81 1.96 17.11
N TYR A 43 0.93 3.10 16.47
CA TYR A 43 -0.03 4.19 16.55
C TYR A 43 -0.73 4.31 15.20
N VAL A 44 -2.03 4.52 15.22
CA VAL A 44 -2.81 4.76 14.02
C VAL A 44 -3.40 6.16 14.07
N LEU A 45 -3.40 6.81 12.91
CA LEU A 45 -4.01 8.11 12.69
C LEU A 45 -5.27 7.86 11.86
N ASP A 46 -6.44 8.16 12.41
CA ASP A 46 -7.65 8.23 11.60
C ASP A 46 -7.76 9.63 11.01
N MET A 47 -7.72 9.71 9.69
CA MET A 47 -7.64 10.96 8.95
C MET A 47 -8.72 11.07 7.89
N ASP A 48 -9.37 12.22 7.83
CA ASP A 48 -10.37 12.52 6.83
C ASP A 48 -9.70 13.15 5.61
N VAL A 49 -9.38 12.30 4.64
CA VAL A 49 -8.83 12.72 3.35
C VAL A 49 -9.96 13.16 2.43
N LEU A 50 -9.90 14.42 2.01
CA LEU A 50 -10.93 15.04 1.18
C LEU A 50 -11.00 14.40 -0.24
N PRO A 51 -12.18 14.36 -0.88
CA PRO A 51 -12.36 13.71 -2.19
C PRO A 51 -11.43 14.25 -3.29
N ASN A 52 -11.13 15.54 -3.28
CA ASN A 52 -10.22 16.18 -4.24
C ASN A 52 -8.74 15.78 -4.05
N ARG A 53 -8.39 15.17 -2.91
CA ARG A 53 -7.05 14.66 -2.58
C ARG A 53 -7.00 13.13 -2.51
N ALA A 54 -8.09 12.44 -2.83
CA ALA A 54 -8.14 10.98 -2.78
C ALA A 54 -7.13 10.34 -3.76
N GLY A 55 -6.93 10.94 -4.94
CA GLY A 55 -6.03 10.40 -5.97
C GLY A 55 -4.56 10.35 -5.54
N ASP A 56 -4.12 11.22 -4.63
CA ASP A 56 -2.73 11.32 -4.19
C ASP A 56 -2.53 10.91 -2.73
N CYS A 57 -3.55 10.96 -1.87
CA CYS A 57 -3.43 10.76 -0.41
C CYS A 57 -4.26 9.61 0.18
N PHE A 58 -4.94 8.78 -0.63
CA PHE A 58 -5.56 7.52 -0.17
C PHE A 58 -4.57 6.35 0.03
N SER A 59 -3.31 6.66 0.35
CA SER A 59 -2.28 5.66 0.58
C SER A 59 -1.20 6.17 1.54
N HIS A 60 -0.48 5.25 2.17
CA HIS A 60 0.62 5.61 3.06
C HIS A 60 1.76 6.31 2.30
N ALA A 61 2.04 5.93 1.05
CA ALA A 61 3.00 6.62 0.20
C ALA A 61 2.55 8.06 -0.11
N GLY A 62 1.25 8.26 -0.32
CA GLY A 62 0.63 9.57 -0.49
C GLY A 62 0.81 10.47 0.72
N ILE A 63 0.38 9.99 1.89
CA ILE A 63 0.55 10.72 3.15
C ILE A 63 2.03 10.93 3.49
N ALA A 64 2.92 9.98 3.19
CA ALA A 64 4.35 10.17 3.35
C ALA A 64 4.89 11.32 2.47
N ARG A 65 4.37 11.54 1.26
CA ARG A 65 4.72 12.71 0.45
C ARG A 65 4.24 14.01 1.07
N GLU A 66 3.04 14.02 1.64
CA GLU A 66 2.53 15.19 2.35
C GLU A 66 3.39 15.52 3.58
N ILE A 67 3.72 14.51 4.39
CA ILE A 67 4.62 14.64 5.54
C ILE A 67 5.99 15.16 5.11
N ALA A 68 6.54 14.65 4.01
CA ALA A 68 7.82 15.09 3.47
C ALA A 68 7.78 16.58 3.06
N ALA A 69 6.68 17.03 2.45
CA ALA A 69 6.48 18.42 2.08
C ALA A 69 6.42 19.35 3.31
N ILE A 70 5.67 18.97 4.35
CA ILE A 70 5.52 19.76 5.59
C ILE A 70 6.83 19.81 6.37
N THR A 71 7.49 18.66 6.55
CA THR A 71 8.66 18.53 7.41
C THR A 71 9.98 18.80 6.71
N THR A 72 9.96 18.94 5.39
CA THR A 72 11.14 18.99 4.49
C THR A 72 12.01 17.72 4.55
N TYR A 73 11.47 16.62 5.08
CA TYR A 73 12.19 15.35 5.16
C TYR A 73 12.25 14.69 3.79
N LYS A 74 13.33 13.95 3.53
CA LYS A 74 13.46 13.15 2.31
C LYS A 74 12.83 11.78 2.51
N ILE A 75 11.97 11.40 1.57
CA ILE A 75 11.45 10.04 1.46
C ILE A 75 12.60 9.13 1.02
N LEU A 76 12.63 7.91 1.56
CA LEU A 76 13.54 6.86 1.11
C LEU A 76 13.17 6.42 -0.31
N ASP A 77 14.16 6.47 -1.20
CA ASP A 77 14.04 5.89 -2.53
C ASP A 77 14.15 4.37 -2.43
N THR A 78 13.01 3.70 -2.28
CA THR A 78 12.93 2.24 -2.31
C THR A 78 13.13 1.74 -3.74
N LYS A 79 14.39 1.47 -4.09
CA LYS A 79 14.74 0.72 -5.29
C LYS A 79 14.53 -0.76 -5.04
N TYR A 80 13.48 -1.32 -5.61
CA TYR A 80 13.27 -2.76 -5.60
C TYR A 80 14.10 -3.41 -6.70
N LYS A 81 15.01 -4.30 -6.32
CA LYS A 81 15.64 -5.20 -7.29
C LYS A 81 14.67 -6.34 -7.57
N LEU A 82 14.01 -6.26 -8.71
CA LEU A 82 13.13 -7.32 -9.16
C LEU A 82 13.96 -8.51 -9.65
N LEU A 83 13.69 -9.69 -9.09
CA LEU A 83 14.24 -10.95 -9.59
C LEU A 83 13.22 -11.52 -10.57
N GLU A 84 13.61 -11.65 -11.82
CA GLU A 84 12.79 -12.23 -12.89
C GLU A 84 13.52 -13.42 -13.49
N ASP A 85 12.75 -14.39 -13.98
CA ASP A 85 13.30 -15.42 -14.84
C ASP A 85 13.80 -14.76 -16.14
N LYS A 86 15.04 -15.07 -16.52
CA LYS A 86 15.63 -14.58 -17.76
C LYS A 86 15.15 -15.34 -19.00
N LYS A 87 14.55 -16.51 -18.81
CA LYS A 87 14.17 -17.44 -19.87
C LYS A 87 12.67 -17.42 -20.19
N SER A 88 11.86 -16.85 -19.30
CA SER A 88 10.41 -16.85 -19.43
C SER A 88 9.83 -15.46 -19.21
N SER A 89 8.77 -15.16 -19.93
CA SER A 89 8.03 -13.90 -19.87
C SER A 89 6.58 -14.17 -19.51
N ALA A 90 5.90 -13.20 -18.90
CA ALA A 90 4.46 -13.31 -18.63
C ALA A 90 3.64 -13.60 -19.90
N LYS A 91 4.11 -13.14 -21.06
CA LYS A 91 3.47 -13.38 -22.37
C LYS A 91 3.46 -14.86 -22.79
N ASP A 92 4.34 -15.67 -22.23
CA ASP A 92 4.40 -17.11 -22.51
C ASP A 92 3.27 -17.86 -21.79
N PHE A 93 2.63 -17.22 -20.81
CA PHE A 93 1.60 -17.82 -19.96
C PHE A 93 0.22 -17.18 -20.14
N VAL A 94 0.16 -15.86 -20.35
CA VAL A 94 -1.11 -15.11 -20.45
C VAL A 94 -1.05 -14.01 -21.50
N SER A 95 -2.14 -13.85 -22.25
CA SER A 95 -2.37 -12.72 -23.15
C SER A 95 -3.45 -11.81 -22.56
N VAL A 96 -3.23 -10.50 -22.63
CA VAL A 96 -4.18 -9.49 -22.13
C VAL A 96 -4.51 -8.55 -23.28
N GLU A 97 -5.79 -8.49 -23.63
CA GLU A 97 -6.33 -7.57 -24.63
C GLU A 97 -7.31 -6.58 -23.96
N VAL A 98 -7.06 -5.29 -24.14
CA VAL A 98 -7.97 -4.23 -23.68
C VAL A 98 -8.85 -3.80 -24.85
N ARG A 99 -10.05 -4.38 -24.94
CA ARG A 99 -10.98 -4.13 -26.07
C ARG A 99 -11.64 -2.75 -26.05
N SER A 100 -11.83 -2.16 -24.87
CA SER A 100 -12.46 -0.84 -24.73
C SER A 100 -11.55 0.13 -23.98
N GLN A 101 -10.69 0.80 -24.73
CA GLN A 101 -9.70 1.74 -24.20
C GLN A 101 -10.33 3.01 -23.59
N SER A 102 -11.57 3.35 -23.98
CA SER A 102 -12.29 4.50 -23.42
C SER A 102 -12.68 4.29 -21.96
N TYR A 103 -12.96 3.06 -21.55
CA TYR A 103 -13.33 2.73 -20.15
C TYR A 103 -12.16 2.17 -19.35
N CYS A 104 -11.24 1.47 -20.01
CA CYS A 104 -10.06 0.91 -19.38
C CYS A 104 -8.83 1.34 -20.18
N PRO A 105 -8.17 2.45 -19.84
CA PRO A 105 -7.00 2.91 -20.60
C PRO A 105 -5.81 1.96 -20.46
N ARG A 106 -5.76 1.14 -19.39
CA ARG A 106 -4.67 0.20 -19.15
C ARG A 106 -5.08 -0.98 -18.26
N TYR A 107 -4.71 -2.18 -18.69
CA TYR A 107 -4.72 -3.39 -17.87
C TYR A 107 -3.39 -4.11 -18.03
N THR A 108 -2.76 -4.51 -16.93
CA THR A 108 -1.47 -5.22 -16.95
C THR A 108 -1.51 -6.39 -16.00
N ALA A 109 -0.90 -7.50 -16.39
CA ALA A 109 -0.76 -8.68 -15.56
C ALA A 109 0.72 -9.06 -15.42
N ARG A 110 1.03 -9.74 -14.32
CA ARG A 110 2.30 -10.45 -14.13
C ARG A 110 1.98 -11.85 -13.62
N VAL A 111 2.83 -12.81 -13.99
CA VAL A 111 2.74 -14.20 -13.55
C VAL A 111 3.86 -14.44 -12.56
N ILE A 112 3.52 -15.04 -11.42
CA ILE A 112 4.47 -15.43 -10.38
C ILE A 112 4.22 -16.91 -10.10
N SER A 113 5.20 -17.75 -10.40
CA SER A 113 5.13 -19.20 -10.19
C SER A 113 5.61 -19.60 -8.80
N ASP A 114 5.39 -20.87 -8.46
CA ASP A 114 5.96 -21.53 -7.28
C ASP A 114 5.56 -20.89 -5.94
N ILE A 115 4.37 -20.29 -5.89
CA ILE A 115 3.81 -19.70 -4.68
C ILE A 115 3.17 -20.79 -3.82
N LYS A 116 3.72 -20.98 -2.62
CA LYS A 116 3.05 -21.73 -1.56
C LYS A 116 2.06 -20.83 -0.84
N VAL A 117 0.76 -21.07 -1.02
CA VAL A 117 -0.29 -20.35 -0.29
C VAL A 117 -0.32 -20.80 1.17
N GLY A 118 -0.41 -19.85 2.08
CA GLY A 118 -0.46 -20.12 3.52
C GLY A 118 -0.64 -18.85 4.35
N SER A 119 -0.42 -18.95 5.66
CA SER A 119 -0.51 -17.80 6.56
C SER A 119 0.56 -16.75 6.24
N SER A 120 0.17 -15.49 6.18
CA SER A 120 1.09 -14.36 6.01
C SER A 120 2.11 -14.25 7.15
N PRO A 121 3.30 -13.68 6.94
CA PRO A 121 4.24 -13.37 8.02
C PRO A 121 3.61 -12.46 9.08
N LYS A 122 4.03 -12.59 10.35
CA LYS A 122 3.45 -11.81 11.47
C LYS A 122 3.45 -10.30 11.22
N TRP A 123 4.53 -9.74 10.68
CA TRP A 123 4.63 -8.29 10.40
C TRP A 123 3.56 -7.81 9.42
N LEU A 124 3.21 -8.62 8.42
CA LEU A 124 2.22 -8.28 7.40
C LEU A 124 0.82 -8.31 8.01
N ARG A 125 0.51 -9.35 8.78
CA ARG A 125 -0.76 -9.48 9.50
C ARG A 125 -0.98 -8.33 10.47
N ASP A 126 0.04 -8.02 11.28
CA ASP A 126 -0.05 -6.92 12.24
C ASP A 126 -0.29 -5.58 11.54
N ARG A 127 0.37 -5.30 10.40
CA ARG A 127 0.15 -4.06 9.63
C ARG A 127 -1.26 -3.96 9.04
N LEU A 128 -1.81 -5.05 8.54
CA LEU A 128 -3.18 -5.07 8.02
C LEU A 128 -4.20 -4.86 9.15
N GLU A 129 -4.02 -5.57 10.26
CA GLU A 129 -4.95 -5.55 11.39
C GLU A 129 -5.02 -4.17 12.05
N VAL A 130 -3.90 -3.45 12.21
CA VAL A 130 -3.94 -2.08 12.77
C VAL A 130 -4.66 -1.10 11.84
N CYS A 131 -4.63 -1.34 10.54
CA CYS A 131 -5.39 -0.56 9.54
C CYS A 131 -6.83 -1.05 9.37
N GLY A 132 -7.31 -1.98 10.21
CA GLY A 132 -8.69 -2.47 10.19
C GLY A 132 -8.98 -3.60 9.18
N LEU A 133 -7.95 -4.22 8.60
CA LEU A 133 -8.11 -5.35 7.67
C LEU A 133 -7.75 -6.68 8.33
N ASN A 134 -8.60 -7.69 8.15
CA ASN A 134 -8.31 -9.04 8.62
C ASN A 134 -7.34 -9.76 7.66
N SER A 135 -6.35 -10.45 8.22
CA SER A 135 -5.47 -11.34 7.46
C SER A 135 -6.21 -12.58 6.99
N ILE A 136 -5.99 -12.98 5.73
CA ILE A 136 -6.58 -14.18 5.12
C ILE A 136 -5.49 -15.17 4.74
N ASN A 137 -4.60 -14.79 3.81
CA ASN A 137 -3.44 -15.59 3.38
C ASN A 137 -2.39 -14.69 2.72
N ASN A 138 -1.19 -15.22 2.51
CA ASN A 138 -0.05 -14.47 1.96
C ASN A 138 -0.31 -13.80 0.60
N VAL A 139 -1.19 -14.33 -0.25
CA VAL A 139 -1.50 -13.73 -1.56
C VAL A 139 -2.46 -12.56 -1.41
N VAL A 140 -3.58 -12.78 -0.71
CA VAL A 140 -4.62 -11.75 -0.48
C VAL A 140 -4.06 -10.60 0.36
N ASP A 141 -3.27 -10.93 1.37
CA ASP A 141 -2.72 -9.96 2.30
C ASP A 141 -1.69 -9.04 1.64
N VAL A 142 -0.86 -9.57 0.73
CA VAL A 142 0.09 -8.73 -0.03
C VAL A 142 -0.66 -7.78 -0.96
N ALA A 143 -1.72 -8.24 -1.63
CA ALA A 143 -2.54 -7.36 -2.48
C ALA A 143 -3.18 -6.22 -1.68
N ASN A 144 -3.76 -6.54 -0.51
CA ASN A 144 -4.32 -5.53 0.41
C ASN A 144 -3.25 -4.58 0.96
N TYR A 145 -2.07 -5.11 1.31
CA TYR A 145 -0.97 -4.31 1.82
C TYR A 145 -0.43 -3.33 0.77
N VAL A 146 -0.23 -3.78 -0.47
CA VAL A 146 0.21 -2.90 -1.57
C VAL A 146 -0.84 -1.83 -1.87
N MET A 147 -2.14 -2.17 -1.77
CA MET A 147 -3.21 -1.18 -1.88
C MET A 147 -3.12 -0.12 -0.79
N LEU A 148 -2.93 -0.49 0.48
CA LEU A 148 -2.74 0.47 1.57
C LEU A 148 -1.44 1.28 1.42
N GLU A 149 -0.37 0.65 0.98
CA GLU A 149 0.96 1.26 0.86
C GLU A 149 1.01 2.27 -0.28
N THR A 150 0.51 1.91 -1.46
CA THR A 150 0.70 2.66 -2.72
C THR A 150 -0.57 3.28 -3.27
N GLY A 151 -1.75 2.86 -2.80
CA GLY A 151 -3.04 3.27 -3.35
C GLY A 151 -3.45 2.47 -4.61
N GLN A 152 -2.61 1.55 -5.08
CA GLN A 152 -2.92 0.72 -6.24
C GLN A 152 -3.70 -0.53 -5.81
N PRO A 153 -4.98 -0.68 -6.16
CA PRO A 153 -5.69 -1.93 -5.96
C PRO A 153 -5.09 -3.00 -6.87
N LEU A 154 -4.88 -4.19 -6.31
CA LEU A 154 -4.38 -5.36 -7.01
C LEU A 154 -5.38 -6.50 -6.89
N HIS A 155 -5.42 -7.34 -7.91
CA HIS A 155 -6.17 -8.59 -7.89
C HIS A 155 -5.24 -9.74 -8.26
N ALA A 156 -5.46 -10.90 -7.65
CA ALA A 156 -4.71 -12.12 -7.91
C ALA A 156 -5.66 -13.19 -8.40
N PHE A 157 -5.27 -13.87 -9.48
CA PHE A 157 -6.00 -15.00 -10.03
C PHE A 157 -5.17 -16.28 -9.84
N ASP A 158 -5.86 -17.38 -9.57
CA ASP A 158 -5.25 -18.71 -9.61
C ASP A 158 -5.10 -19.12 -11.09
N TYR A 159 -3.85 -19.17 -11.56
CA TYR A 159 -3.55 -19.40 -12.97
C TYR A 159 -4.16 -20.69 -13.50
N GLU A 160 -4.16 -21.76 -12.70
CA GLU A 160 -4.69 -23.08 -13.12
C GLU A 160 -6.23 -23.09 -13.25
N LYS A 161 -6.90 -22.09 -12.68
CA LYS A 161 -8.37 -21.95 -12.75
C LYS A 161 -8.80 -20.86 -13.73
N LEU A 162 -7.87 -20.17 -14.36
CA LEU A 162 -8.21 -19.25 -15.43
C LEU A 162 -8.67 -20.06 -16.64
N ASP A 163 -9.85 -19.72 -17.12
CA ASP A 163 -10.40 -20.21 -18.38
C ASP A 163 -10.71 -18.98 -19.25
N GLY A 164 -10.37 -19.04 -20.54
CA GLY A 164 -10.27 -17.87 -21.41
C GLY A 164 -10.75 -18.12 -22.83
#